data_AF-A0A261QKG7-F1
#
_entry.id   AF-A0A261QKG7-F1
#
_cell.length_a   1.000
_cell.length_b   1.000
_cell.length_c   1.000
_cell.angle_alpha   90.00
_cell.angle_beta   90.00
_cell.angle_gamma   90.00
#
_symmetry.space_group_name_H-M   'P 1'
#
loop_
_entity.id
_entity.type
_entity.pdbx_description
1 polymer ?
#
loop_
_entity_poly.entity_id
_entity_poly.type
_entity_poly.pdbx_seq_one_letter_code
_entity_poly.pdbx_strand_id
1 'polypeptide(L)'
;MSVPQFQTNTNSSRIYDVFEKDSLLEGIVVMEQETPIGIVMKTDFYQKLSSKYGLALYMGKHISLVTTKNPLVVDYFTPITEVSSLAMARELNKLYDLVLVKKNDQFYGVVNIKNLLIKIAEEQVRIATNMNPLTGLPGNTLIKENLIDTLNNQPEFSVLYADLDQFKAYNDVYGFSKGDDLIRETANILNKSVLLNEKGFVGHIGGDDFIAILPHYQYHSVCNSIIQEFNLAIKKFFSEEDLTNGYVMVKNRKGIMEQTALTAISIAVVTNQDRNFSSIEELSEEAARMKGICKLSTESCYLSNNDKDQPIACCEYGVGC
;
A
#
# COMPACT_ATOMS: atom_id res chain seq x y z
N MET A 1 17.08 12.99 12.12
CA MET A 1 16.98 14.04 13.17
C MET A 1 18.33 14.72 13.30
N SER A 2 18.36 16.02 13.61
CA SER A 2 19.62 16.70 13.93
C SER A 2 19.99 16.40 15.37
N VAL A 3 21.16 15.81 15.58
CA VAL A 3 21.72 15.58 16.91
C VAL A 3 22.80 16.64 17.18
N PRO A 4 22.97 17.13 18.42
CA PRO A 4 23.99 18.14 18.74
C PRO A 4 25.39 17.69 18.33
N GLN A 5 26.16 18.65 17.81
CA GLN A 5 27.50 18.45 17.28
C GLN A 5 28.51 19.23 18.11
N PHE A 6 29.63 18.59 18.46
CA PHE A 6 30.69 19.21 19.26
C PHE A 6 32.07 18.94 18.68
N GLN A 7 32.94 19.95 18.72
CA GLN A 7 34.34 19.78 18.29
C GLN A 7 35.12 18.91 19.29
N THR A 8 36.14 18.21 18.82
CA THR A 8 36.95 17.25 19.61
C THR A 8 37.57 17.83 20.88
N ASN A 9 37.83 19.14 20.90
CA ASN A 9 38.42 19.88 22.03
C ASN A 9 37.38 20.42 23.02
N THR A 10 36.08 20.17 22.79
CA THR A 10 35.02 20.59 23.71
C THR A 10 35.20 19.91 25.07
N ASN A 11 35.03 20.67 26.14
CA ASN A 11 35.11 20.13 27.50
C ASN A 11 33.91 19.21 27.79
N SER A 12 34.16 18.07 28.42
CA SER A 12 33.13 17.09 28.77
C SER A 12 32.06 17.65 29.70
N SER A 13 32.36 18.67 30.52
CA SER A 13 31.36 19.34 31.36
C SER A 13 30.22 19.95 30.54
N ARG A 14 30.50 20.49 29.36
CA ARG A 14 29.47 21.04 28.47
C ARG A 14 28.53 19.95 27.95
N ILE A 15 29.05 18.74 27.76
CA ILE A 15 28.29 17.58 27.28
C ILE A 15 27.40 17.05 28.38
N TYR A 16 27.91 17.02 29.61
CA TYR A 16 27.13 16.75 30.81
C TYR A 16 25.92 17.70 30.89
N ASP A 17 26.13 19.03 30.78
CA ASP A 17 25.04 20.01 30.83
C ASP A 17 23.98 19.79 29.75
N VAL A 18 24.39 19.35 28.55
CA VAL A 18 23.48 19.06 27.43
C VAL A 18 22.65 17.82 27.73
N PHE A 19 23.26 16.76 28.25
CA PHE A 19 22.56 15.53 28.63
C PHE A 19 21.63 15.72 29.84
N GLU A 20 21.96 16.62 30.77
CA GLU A 20 21.06 16.98 31.88
C GLU A 20 19.85 17.80 31.41
N LYS A 21 20.04 18.70 30.44
CA LYS A 21 18.96 19.55 29.90
C LYS A 21 17.96 18.79 29.03
N ASP A 22 18.43 17.78 28.30
CA ASP A 22 17.59 16.96 27.43
C ASP A 22 17.61 15.49 27.88
N SER A 23 16.52 15.09 28.54
CA SER A 23 16.36 13.73 29.03
C SER A 23 16.21 12.70 27.90
N LEU A 24 15.67 13.12 26.74
CA LEU A 24 15.41 12.28 25.57
C LEU A 24 16.62 12.16 24.63
N LEU A 25 17.63 13.02 24.79
CA LEU A 25 18.85 12.95 23.99
C LEU A 25 19.67 11.70 24.35
N GLU A 26 19.85 10.81 23.38
CA GLU A 26 20.55 9.53 23.58
C GLU A 26 22.06 9.62 23.32
N GLY A 27 22.51 10.61 22.54
CA GLY A 27 23.91 10.80 22.21
C GLY A 27 24.17 12.07 21.43
N ILE A 28 25.44 12.35 21.16
CA ILE A 28 25.92 13.51 20.39
C ILE A 28 26.95 13.07 19.34
N VAL A 29 27.16 13.91 18.32
CA VAL A 29 28.18 13.67 17.29
C VAL A 29 29.42 14.50 17.60
N VAL A 30 30.59 13.87 17.48
CA VAL A 30 31.89 14.52 17.67
C VAL A 30 32.50 14.80 16.31
N MET A 31 32.79 16.07 16.06
CA MET A 31 33.28 16.60 14.82
C MET A 31 34.76 16.98 14.95
N GLU A 32 35.52 16.76 13.89
CA GLU A 32 36.80 17.42 13.66
C GLU A 32 36.63 18.27 12.40
N GLN A 33 36.62 19.59 12.57
CA GLN A 33 36.21 20.52 11.52
C GLN A 33 34.79 20.17 11.02
N GLU A 34 34.64 19.76 9.76
CA GLU A 34 33.38 19.35 9.13
C GLU A 34 33.19 17.82 9.06
N THR A 35 34.17 17.05 9.54
CA THR A 35 34.12 15.58 9.46
C THR A 35 33.64 14.98 10.78
N PRO A 36 32.62 14.12 10.78
CA PRO A 36 32.23 13.39 11.97
C PRO A 36 33.26 12.28 12.24
N ILE A 37 33.92 12.35 13.40
CA ILE A 37 34.98 11.39 13.79
C ILE A 37 34.51 10.37 14.82
N GLY A 38 33.35 10.59 15.43
CA GLY A 38 32.84 9.71 16.47
C GLY A 38 31.51 10.18 17.06
N ILE A 39 31.06 9.42 18.05
CA ILE A 39 29.84 9.69 18.80
C ILE A 39 30.13 9.57 20.30
N VAL A 40 29.31 10.24 21.10
CA VAL A 40 29.25 9.99 22.55
C VAL A 40 27.81 9.64 22.89
N MET A 41 27.58 8.39 23.27
CA MET A 41 26.28 7.95 23.79
C MET A 41 26.16 8.36 25.25
N LYS A 42 24.99 8.84 25.65
CA LYS A 42 24.70 9.32 27.01
C LYS A 42 24.98 8.24 28.07
N THR A 43 24.61 7.00 27.78
CA THR A 43 24.85 5.83 28.63
C THR A 43 26.35 5.59 28.85
N ASP A 44 27.13 5.53 27.77
CA ASP A 44 28.58 5.28 27.82
C ASP A 44 29.30 6.43 28.55
N PHE A 45 28.84 7.66 28.34
CA PHE A 45 29.38 8.85 28.99
C PHE A 45 29.21 8.79 30.51
N TYR A 46 27.99 8.58 30.99
CA TYR A 46 27.75 8.46 32.43
C TYR A 46 28.43 7.23 33.03
N GLN A 47 28.46 6.09 32.32
CA GLN A 47 29.18 4.90 32.78
C GLN A 47 30.67 5.20 33.00
N LYS A 48 31.32 5.94 32.09
CA LYS A 48 32.70 6.38 32.27
C LYS A 48 32.86 7.32 33.48
N LEU A 49 31.95 8.28 33.66
CA LEU A 49 32.00 9.25 34.78
C LEU A 49 31.77 8.60 36.14
N SER A 50 30.86 7.62 36.22
CA SER A 50 30.51 6.90 37.45
C SER A 50 31.57 5.87 37.88
N SER A 51 32.59 5.62 37.05
CA SER A 51 33.72 4.78 37.45
C SER A 51 34.50 5.40 38.63
N LYS A 52 35.25 4.57 39.37
CA LYS A 52 35.96 4.95 40.62
C LYS A 52 36.78 6.25 40.54
N TYR A 53 37.28 6.63 39.36
CA TYR A 53 38.03 7.87 39.11
C TYR A 53 37.47 8.68 37.92
N GLY A 54 36.28 8.34 37.43
CA GLY A 54 35.74 8.83 36.16
C GLY A 54 35.56 10.35 36.12
N LEU A 55 34.95 10.94 37.14
CA LEU A 55 34.77 12.40 37.22
C LEU A 55 36.09 13.16 37.09
N ALA A 56 37.13 12.76 37.83
CA ALA A 56 38.43 13.42 37.78
C ALA A 56 39.15 13.22 36.43
N LEU A 57 38.97 12.05 35.82
CA LEU A 57 39.61 11.69 34.56
C LEU A 57 38.95 12.32 33.33
N TYR A 58 37.64 12.59 33.36
CA TYR A 58 36.90 12.98 32.15
C TYR A 58 36.20 14.34 32.26
N MET A 59 35.61 14.71 33.41
CA MET A 59 34.67 15.84 33.51
C MET A 59 35.27 17.19 33.06
N GLY A 60 36.54 17.44 33.39
CA GLY A 60 37.26 18.65 32.98
C GLY A 60 38.14 18.49 31.75
N LYS A 61 38.08 17.34 31.06
CA LYS A 61 38.93 17.01 29.91
C LYS A 61 38.16 17.09 28.60
N HIS A 62 38.90 17.07 27.49
CA HIS A 62 38.33 17.10 26.15
C HIS A 62 37.49 15.84 25.88
N ILE A 63 36.38 16.03 25.16
CA ILE A 63 35.40 15.00 24.83
C ILE A 63 36.01 13.84 24.01
N SER A 64 37.12 14.08 23.31
CA SER A 64 37.87 13.05 22.59
C SER A 64 38.26 11.83 23.45
N LEU A 65 38.41 12.00 24.78
CA LEU A 65 38.71 10.88 25.70
C LEU A 65 37.51 9.97 25.96
N VAL A 66 36.30 10.48 25.81
CA VAL A 66 35.06 9.73 26.04
C VAL A 66 34.39 9.27 24.74
N THR A 67 34.85 9.78 23.60
CA THR A 67 34.33 9.50 22.25
C THR A 67 34.49 8.03 21.86
N THR A 68 33.40 7.43 21.38
CA THR A 68 33.43 6.16 20.65
C THR A 68 33.87 6.43 19.21
N LYS A 69 34.98 5.82 18.81
CA LYS A 69 35.55 5.93 17.47
C LYS A 69 34.90 4.91 16.53
N ASN A 70 34.98 5.17 15.23
CA ASN A 70 34.44 4.32 14.17
C ASN A 70 32.94 4.01 14.30
N PRO A 71 32.07 5.04 14.37
CA PRO A 71 30.63 4.81 14.31
C PRO A 71 30.25 4.23 12.94
N LEU A 72 29.11 3.55 12.86
CA LEU A 72 28.56 3.15 11.57
C LEU A 72 28.18 4.41 10.79
N VAL A 73 28.74 4.55 9.59
CA VAL A 73 28.46 5.65 8.66
C VAL A 73 27.87 5.07 7.39
N VAL A 74 26.77 5.62 6.92
CA VAL A 74 26.08 5.21 5.69
C VAL A 74 25.88 6.40 4.76
N ASP A 75 25.77 6.15 3.46
CA ASP A 75 25.37 7.18 2.49
C ASP A 75 23.86 7.44 2.57
N TYR A 76 23.43 8.66 2.29
CA TYR A 76 22.04 9.11 2.32
C TYR A 76 21.12 8.28 1.42
N PHE A 77 21.64 7.76 0.30
CA PHE A 77 20.89 6.96 -0.65
C PHE A 77 20.93 5.46 -0.35
N THR A 78 21.59 5.04 0.74
CA THR A 78 21.64 3.63 1.15
C THR A 78 20.23 3.14 1.49
N PRO A 79 19.74 2.03 0.90
CA PRO A 79 18.43 1.48 1.20
C PRO A 79 18.23 1.19 2.68
N ILE A 80 17.05 1.50 3.20
CA ILE A 80 16.72 1.38 4.63
C ILE A 80 16.88 -0.06 5.17
N THR A 81 16.66 -1.05 4.31
CA THR A 81 16.81 -2.48 4.60
C THR A 81 18.27 -2.87 4.78
N GLU A 82 19.15 -2.29 3.96
CA GLU A 82 20.60 -2.47 4.05
C GLU A 82 21.16 -1.79 5.30
N VAL A 83 20.76 -0.53 5.57
CA VAL A 83 21.12 0.17 6.81
C VAL A 83 20.71 -0.65 8.04
N SER A 84 19.51 -1.25 8.00
CA SER A 84 19.01 -2.11 9.08
C SER A 84 19.86 -3.36 9.25
N SER A 85 20.25 -4.02 8.15
CA SER A 85 21.12 -5.20 8.18
C SER A 85 22.50 -4.89 8.76
N LEU A 86 23.14 -3.82 8.28
CA LEU A 86 24.44 -3.36 8.77
C LEU A 86 24.39 -3.01 10.25
N ALA A 87 23.29 -2.41 10.71
CA ALA A 87 23.08 -2.10 12.11
C ALA A 87 22.94 -3.35 12.98
N MET A 88 22.19 -4.36 12.53
CA MET A 88 21.97 -5.62 13.26
C MET A 88 23.21 -6.51 13.30
N ALA A 89 24.14 -6.34 12.36
CA ALA A 89 25.41 -7.07 12.35
C ALA A 89 26.43 -6.56 13.40
N ARG A 90 26.12 -5.48 14.12
CA ARG A 90 27.00 -4.88 15.13
C ARG A 90 26.99 -5.70 16.43
N GLU A 91 28.03 -5.51 17.25
CA GLU A 91 28.07 -6.05 18.61
C GLU A 91 26.88 -5.55 19.44
N LEU A 92 26.39 -6.38 20.37
CA LEU A 92 25.19 -6.11 21.20
C LEU A 92 25.25 -4.77 21.94
N ASN A 93 26.42 -4.40 22.46
CA ASN A 93 26.66 -3.13 23.15
C ASN A 93 26.71 -1.91 22.22
N LYS A 94 26.71 -2.12 20.90
CA LYS A 94 26.77 -1.09 19.85
C LYS A 94 25.50 -1.02 19.01
N LEU A 95 24.52 -1.88 19.29
CA LEU A 95 23.25 -1.94 18.54
C LEU A 95 22.45 -0.62 18.61
N TYR A 96 22.55 0.08 19.74
CA TYR A 96 21.82 1.32 20.03
C TYR A 96 22.61 2.59 19.71
N ASP A 97 23.86 2.45 19.27
CA ASP A 97 24.67 3.60 18.86
C ASP A 97 24.03 4.27 17.63
N LEU A 98 24.11 5.60 17.60
CA LEU A 98 23.69 6.40 16.45
C LEU A 98 24.38 5.95 15.16
N VAL A 99 23.62 5.88 14.07
CA VAL A 99 24.16 5.74 12.71
C VAL A 99 24.29 7.10 12.09
N LEU A 100 25.48 7.40 11.57
CA LEU A 100 25.76 8.66 10.91
C LEU A 100 25.43 8.55 9.43
N VAL A 101 24.77 9.57 8.89
CA VAL A 101 24.40 9.65 7.49
C VAL A 101 25.24 10.73 6.83
N LYS A 102 25.86 10.39 5.70
CA LYS A 102 26.56 11.33 4.83
C LYS A 102 25.79 11.54 3.53
N LYS A 103 25.86 12.74 2.95
CA LYS A 103 25.35 13.06 1.62
C LYS A 103 26.40 13.86 0.89
N ASN A 104 26.84 13.40 -0.28
CA ASN A 104 27.94 14.02 -1.04
C ASN A 104 29.20 14.19 -0.16
N ASP A 105 29.60 13.13 0.55
CA ASP A 105 30.72 13.08 1.52
C ASP A 105 30.63 14.02 2.74
N GLN A 106 29.60 14.86 2.83
CA GLN A 106 29.36 15.73 3.97
C GLN A 106 28.43 15.09 4.99
N PHE A 107 28.63 15.39 6.28
CA PHE A 107 27.71 14.95 7.33
C PHE A 107 26.32 15.54 7.11
N TYR A 108 25.32 14.68 6.98
CA TYR A 108 23.94 15.07 6.72
C TYR A 108 23.08 14.99 8.00
N GLY A 109 23.32 13.97 8.82
CA GLY A 109 22.57 13.80 10.07
C GLY A 109 22.75 12.42 10.67
N VAL A 110 21.83 12.04 11.55
CA VAL A 110 21.85 10.71 12.18
C VAL A 110 20.51 10.01 12.12
N VAL A 111 20.59 8.68 12.22
CA VAL A 111 19.46 7.76 12.31
C VAL A 111 19.61 6.93 13.58
N ASN A 112 18.50 6.82 14.31
CA ASN A 112 18.36 5.91 15.44
C ASN A 112 17.82 4.57 14.93
N ILE A 113 18.52 3.49 15.24
CA ILE A 113 18.16 2.13 14.81
C ILE A 113 16.82 1.66 15.36
N LYS A 114 16.50 1.94 16.62
CA LYS A 114 15.18 1.62 17.19
C LYS A 114 14.07 2.28 16.37
N ASN A 115 14.21 3.58 16.07
CA ASN A 115 13.21 4.31 15.29
C ASN A 115 13.14 3.82 13.84
N LEU A 116 14.28 3.45 13.26
CA LEU A 116 14.37 2.84 11.95
C LEU A 116 13.56 1.54 11.87
N LEU A 117 13.79 0.63 12.82
CA LEU A 117 13.13 -0.66 12.88
C LEU A 117 11.63 -0.52 13.16
N ILE A 118 11.24 0.39 14.06
CA ILE A 118 9.82 0.70 14.31
C ILE A 118 9.16 1.19 13.02
N LYS A 119 9.81 2.10 12.27
CA LYS A 119 9.25 2.62 11.01
C LYS A 119 9.11 1.55 9.94
N ILE A 120 10.08 0.63 9.82
CA ILE A 120 9.98 -0.51 8.90
C ILE A 120 8.82 -1.43 9.31
N ALA A 121 8.67 -1.73 10.60
CA ALA A 121 7.57 -2.57 11.09
C ALA A 121 6.20 -1.91 10.88
N GLU A 122 6.07 -0.61 11.17
CA GLU A 122 4.86 0.18 10.90
C GLU A 122 4.48 0.16 9.42
N GLU A 123 5.48 0.30 8.53
CA GLU A 123 5.29 0.25 7.08
C GLU A 123 4.80 -1.13 6.62
N GLN A 124 5.43 -2.20 7.11
CA GLN A 124 5.04 -3.57 6.78
C GLN A 124 3.64 -3.91 7.30
N VAL A 125 3.31 -3.48 8.52
CA VAL A 125 1.97 -3.61 9.08
C VAL A 125 0.98 -2.83 8.23
N ARG A 126 1.28 -1.57 7.87
CA ARG A 126 0.40 -0.75 7.03
C ARG A 126 0.10 -1.41 5.68
N ILE A 127 1.12 -1.97 5.03
CA ILE A 127 0.97 -2.71 3.78
C ILE A 127 0.11 -3.97 4.03
N ALA A 128 0.43 -4.76 5.05
CA ALA A 128 -0.29 -6.02 5.31
C ALA A 128 -1.75 -5.82 5.75
N THR A 129 -2.05 -4.80 6.55
CA THR A 129 -3.41 -4.55 7.09
C THR A 129 -4.35 -3.96 6.06
N ASN A 130 -3.82 -3.30 5.03
CA ASN A 130 -4.63 -2.58 4.06
C ASN A 130 -4.86 -3.36 2.76
N MET A 131 -4.42 -4.62 2.67
CA MET A 131 -4.64 -5.48 1.51
C MET A 131 -5.78 -6.47 1.81
N ASN A 132 -6.56 -6.80 0.79
CA ASN A 132 -7.56 -7.85 0.86
C ASN A 132 -6.84 -9.22 0.94
N PRO A 133 -7.15 -10.05 1.95
CA PRO A 133 -6.39 -11.29 2.22
C PRO A 133 -6.60 -12.37 1.15
N LEU A 134 -7.69 -12.32 0.39
CA LEU A 134 -8.01 -13.33 -0.62
C LEU A 134 -7.31 -13.05 -1.96
N THR A 135 -7.28 -11.78 -2.38
CA THR A 135 -6.78 -11.38 -3.70
C THR A 135 -5.43 -10.70 -3.65
N GLY A 136 -4.99 -10.22 -2.48
CA GLY A 136 -3.79 -9.39 -2.36
C GLY A 136 -3.92 -8.05 -3.07
N LEU A 137 -5.13 -7.57 -3.37
CA LEU A 137 -5.37 -6.22 -3.87
C LEU A 137 -5.54 -5.23 -2.70
N PRO A 138 -5.30 -3.92 -2.90
CA PRO A 138 -5.71 -2.88 -1.96
C PRO A 138 -7.15 -3.04 -1.45
N GLY A 139 -7.33 -3.03 -0.13
CA GLY A 139 -8.61 -3.12 0.55
C GLY A 139 -9.20 -1.75 0.88
N ASN A 140 -10.27 -1.73 1.69
CA ASN A 140 -11.12 -0.55 1.92
C ASN A 140 -10.38 0.73 2.36
N THR A 141 -9.34 0.62 3.20
CA THR A 141 -8.56 1.78 3.64
C THR A 141 -7.85 2.46 2.46
N LEU A 142 -7.09 1.69 1.66
CA LEU A 142 -6.35 2.21 0.50
C LEU A 142 -7.28 2.64 -0.63
N ILE A 143 -8.42 1.95 -0.81
CA ILE A 143 -9.47 2.37 -1.75
C ILE A 143 -9.96 3.77 -1.39
N LYS A 144 -10.30 3.99 -0.10
CA LYS A 144 -10.78 5.29 0.37
C LYS A 144 -9.73 6.38 0.18
N GLU A 145 -8.48 6.12 0.52
CA GLU A 145 -7.37 7.06 0.32
C GLU A 145 -7.21 7.44 -1.17
N ASN A 146 -7.25 6.47 -2.07
CA ASN A 146 -7.14 6.71 -3.52
C ASN A 146 -8.35 7.48 -4.07
N LEU A 147 -9.58 7.21 -3.61
CA LEU A 147 -10.75 7.97 -4.01
C LEU A 147 -10.69 9.43 -3.54
N ILE A 148 -10.23 9.67 -2.31
CA ILE A 148 -10.01 11.03 -1.78
C ILE A 148 -8.95 11.77 -2.62
N ASP A 149 -7.83 11.10 -2.90
CA ASP A 149 -6.77 11.69 -3.74
C ASP A 149 -7.29 12.00 -5.15
N THR A 150 -8.05 11.08 -5.74
CA THR A 150 -8.65 11.24 -7.07
C THR A 150 -9.58 12.45 -7.13
N LEU A 151 -10.52 12.56 -6.18
CA LEU A 151 -11.45 13.68 -6.13
C LEU A 151 -10.77 15.04 -5.96
N ASN A 152 -9.67 15.10 -5.21
CA ASN A 152 -9.00 16.36 -4.88
C ASN A 152 -7.93 16.76 -5.90
N ASN A 153 -7.24 15.79 -6.49
CA ASN A 153 -5.98 16.03 -7.20
C ASN A 153 -6.01 15.58 -8.67
N GLN A 154 -6.99 14.79 -9.10
CA GLN A 154 -7.08 14.33 -10.50
C GLN A 154 -8.10 15.17 -11.28
N PRO A 155 -7.68 15.89 -12.34
CA PRO A 155 -8.60 16.70 -13.14
C PRO A 155 -9.55 15.82 -13.97
N GLU A 156 -9.10 14.64 -14.38
CA GLU A 156 -9.84 13.70 -15.20
C GLU A 156 -9.77 12.32 -14.56
N PHE A 157 -10.92 11.66 -14.37
CA PHE A 157 -10.93 10.31 -13.84
C PHE A 157 -12.16 9.50 -14.29
N SER A 158 -12.02 8.18 -14.19
CA SER A 158 -13.12 7.21 -14.29
C SER A 158 -12.96 6.16 -13.21
N VAL A 159 -14.00 5.97 -12.40
CA VAL A 159 -14.06 4.96 -11.34
C VAL A 159 -14.97 3.82 -11.79
N LEU A 160 -14.40 2.62 -11.89
CA LEU A 160 -15.08 1.41 -12.32
C LEU A 160 -15.44 0.59 -11.08
N TYR A 161 -16.72 0.38 -10.82
CA TYR A 161 -17.21 -0.53 -9.79
C TYR A 161 -17.65 -1.83 -10.45
N ALA A 162 -16.87 -2.89 -10.25
CA ALA A 162 -17.14 -4.20 -10.82
C ALA A 162 -17.76 -5.14 -9.77
N ASP A 163 -18.67 -6.01 -10.22
CA ASP A 163 -19.36 -7.01 -9.39
C ASP A 163 -19.61 -8.29 -10.20
N LEU A 164 -19.65 -9.44 -9.54
CA LEU A 164 -19.95 -10.73 -10.17
C LEU A 164 -21.43 -11.05 -10.06
N ASP A 165 -22.12 -11.11 -11.19
CA ASP A 165 -23.54 -11.42 -11.23
C ASP A 165 -23.78 -12.90 -10.90
N GLN A 166 -24.84 -13.18 -10.14
CA GLN A 166 -25.21 -14.54 -9.73
C GLN A 166 -24.10 -15.31 -8.98
N PHE A 167 -23.11 -14.62 -8.39
CA PHE A 167 -21.99 -15.27 -7.70
C PHE A 167 -22.42 -16.13 -6.51
N LYS A 168 -23.48 -15.73 -5.81
CA LYS A 168 -24.07 -16.56 -4.75
C LYS A 168 -24.58 -17.90 -5.29
N ALA A 169 -25.30 -17.88 -6.41
CA ALA A 169 -25.80 -19.09 -7.05
C ALA A 169 -24.66 -20.00 -7.50
N TYR A 170 -23.59 -19.41 -8.02
CA TYR A 170 -22.35 -20.13 -8.32
C TYR A 170 -21.76 -20.80 -7.07
N ASN A 171 -21.63 -20.09 -5.95
CA ASN A 171 -21.14 -20.67 -4.69
C ASN A 171 -22.01 -21.81 -4.16
N ASP A 172 -23.34 -21.70 -4.30
CA ASP A 172 -24.28 -22.73 -3.86
C ASP A 172 -24.12 -24.04 -4.67
N VAL A 173 -23.66 -23.95 -5.93
CA VAL A 173 -23.46 -25.11 -6.83
C VAL A 173 -22.02 -25.66 -6.76
N TYR A 174 -21.03 -24.77 -6.84
CA TYR A 174 -19.61 -25.14 -7.01
C TYR A 174 -18.80 -25.07 -5.72
N GLY A 175 -19.36 -24.50 -4.66
CA GLY A 175 -18.74 -24.35 -3.35
C GLY A 175 -17.80 -23.15 -3.25
N PHE A 176 -17.63 -22.65 -2.02
CA PHE A 176 -16.86 -21.45 -1.72
C PHE A 176 -15.39 -21.52 -2.18
N SER A 177 -14.75 -22.70 -2.15
CA SER A 177 -13.37 -22.83 -2.64
C SER A 177 -13.23 -22.45 -4.11
N LYS A 178 -14.17 -22.90 -4.95
CA LYS A 178 -14.19 -22.51 -6.37
C LYS A 178 -14.65 -21.06 -6.55
N GLY A 179 -15.46 -20.53 -5.65
CA GLY A 179 -15.81 -19.11 -5.58
C GLY A 179 -14.60 -18.22 -5.33
N ASP A 180 -13.79 -18.58 -4.34
CA ASP A 180 -12.55 -17.90 -4.00
C ASP A 180 -11.55 -17.92 -5.17
N ASP A 181 -11.45 -19.04 -5.89
CA ASP A 181 -10.64 -19.14 -7.10
C ASP A 181 -11.15 -18.21 -8.20
N LEU A 182 -12.47 -18.11 -8.38
CA LEU A 182 -13.08 -17.18 -9.34
C LEU A 182 -12.82 -15.72 -8.95
N ILE A 183 -12.96 -15.36 -7.67
CA ILE A 183 -12.61 -14.03 -7.15
C ILE A 183 -11.15 -13.68 -7.45
N ARG A 184 -10.22 -14.62 -7.24
CA ARG A 184 -8.79 -14.40 -7.55
C ARG A 184 -8.55 -14.22 -9.05
N GLU A 185 -9.25 -14.96 -9.90
CA GLU A 185 -9.15 -14.76 -11.35
C GLU A 185 -9.67 -13.39 -11.76
N THR A 186 -10.83 -12.97 -11.25
CA THR A 186 -11.40 -11.64 -11.50
C THR A 186 -10.44 -10.53 -11.09
N ALA A 187 -9.83 -10.65 -9.90
CA ALA A 187 -8.81 -9.72 -9.43
C ALA A 187 -7.63 -9.61 -10.39
N ASN A 188 -7.13 -10.74 -10.91
CA ASN A 188 -6.02 -10.77 -11.87
C ASN A 188 -6.40 -10.10 -13.20
N ILE A 189 -7.61 -10.36 -13.71
CA ILE A 189 -8.11 -9.76 -14.96
C ILE A 189 -8.22 -8.24 -14.83
N LEU A 190 -8.81 -7.76 -13.73
CA LEU A 190 -8.92 -6.33 -13.44
C LEU A 190 -7.54 -5.69 -13.35
N ASN A 191 -6.64 -6.28 -12.55
CA ASN A 191 -5.30 -5.75 -12.34
C ASN A 191 -4.50 -5.68 -13.65
N LYS A 192 -4.56 -6.74 -14.47
CA LYS A 192 -3.90 -6.78 -15.78
C LYS A 192 -4.45 -5.72 -16.73
N SER A 193 -5.78 -5.63 -16.87
CA SER A 193 -6.43 -4.71 -17.81
C SER A 193 -6.20 -3.23 -17.44
N VAL A 194 -6.14 -2.94 -16.14
CA VAL A 194 -5.98 -1.58 -15.61
C VAL A 194 -4.51 -1.13 -15.60
N LEU A 195 -3.58 -2.01 -15.21
CA LEU A 195 -2.16 -1.66 -15.10
C LEU A 195 -1.44 -1.54 -16.46
N LEU A 196 -1.98 -2.13 -17.53
CA LEU A 196 -1.44 -1.96 -18.89
C LEU A 196 -1.45 -0.48 -19.37
N ASN A 197 -2.21 0.41 -18.72
CA ASN A 197 -2.31 1.84 -19.06
C ASN A 197 -1.53 2.76 -18.08
N GLU A 198 -0.53 2.22 -17.39
CA GLU A 198 0.53 2.86 -16.59
C GLU A 198 0.18 3.78 -15.41
N LYS A 199 -1.10 4.04 -15.07
CA LYS A 199 -1.45 4.82 -13.86
C LYS A 199 -2.78 4.43 -13.17
N GLY A 200 -3.30 3.24 -13.41
CA GLY A 200 -4.54 2.79 -12.79
C GLY A 200 -4.36 2.23 -11.38
N PHE A 201 -5.41 2.34 -10.56
CA PHE A 201 -5.51 1.68 -9.26
C PHE A 201 -6.58 0.59 -9.31
N VAL A 202 -6.34 -0.55 -8.65
CA VAL A 202 -7.33 -1.63 -8.50
C VAL A 202 -7.42 -2.00 -7.03
N GLY A 203 -8.62 -2.17 -6.52
CA GLY A 203 -8.89 -2.59 -5.15
C GLY A 203 -10.01 -3.63 -5.08
N HIS A 204 -10.04 -4.34 -3.95
CA HIS A 204 -11.06 -5.35 -3.64
C HIS A 204 -11.80 -4.95 -2.36
N ILE A 205 -13.07 -4.55 -2.53
CA ILE A 205 -13.93 -4.04 -1.45
C ILE A 205 -14.29 -5.19 -0.48
N GLY A 206 -14.74 -6.31 -1.04
CA GLY A 206 -15.06 -7.54 -0.32
C GLY A 206 -16.08 -8.39 -1.07
N GLY A 207 -16.09 -9.70 -0.81
CA GLY A 207 -16.97 -10.63 -1.54
C GLY A 207 -16.62 -10.65 -3.03
N ASP A 208 -17.59 -10.28 -3.86
CA ASP A 208 -17.54 -10.15 -5.32
C ASP A 208 -17.38 -8.70 -5.80
N ASP A 209 -17.31 -7.71 -4.89
CA ASP A 209 -17.20 -6.29 -5.24
C ASP A 209 -15.74 -5.81 -5.39
N PHE A 210 -15.45 -5.25 -6.57
CA PHE A 210 -14.15 -4.66 -6.89
C PHE A 210 -14.28 -3.20 -7.32
N ILE A 211 -13.15 -2.49 -7.27
CA ILE A 211 -13.06 -1.12 -7.77
C ILE A 211 -11.78 -0.93 -8.57
N ALA A 212 -11.85 -0.14 -9.63
CA ALA A 212 -10.68 0.38 -10.32
C ALA A 212 -10.81 1.89 -10.54
N ILE A 213 -9.69 2.60 -10.57
CA ILE A 213 -9.63 4.04 -10.81
C ILE A 213 -8.66 4.29 -11.95
N LEU A 214 -9.12 5.01 -12.97
CA LEU A 214 -8.37 5.42 -14.14
C LEU A 214 -8.21 6.94 -14.13
N PRO A 215 -7.01 7.50 -14.32
CA PRO A 215 -6.79 8.95 -14.35
C PRO A 215 -7.05 9.55 -15.74
N HIS A 216 -8.10 9.07 -16.43
CA HIS A 216 -8.46 9.45 -17.79
C HIS A 216 -9.86 8.93 -18.17
N TYR A 217 -10.42 9.44 -19.27
CA TYR A 217 -11.73 9.04 -19.81
C TYR A 217 -11.73 7.81 -20.73
N GLN A 218 -10.58 7.18 -20.94
CA GLN A 218 -10.46 6.01 -21.83
C GLN A 218 -10.90 4.69 -21.14
N TYR A 219 -12.06 4.68 -20.49
CA TYR A 219 -12.55 3.50 -19.77
C TYR A 219 -13.15 2.43 -20.69
N HIS A 220 -13.63 2.79 -21.88
CA HIS A 220 -14.26 1.84 -22.82
C HIS A 220 -13.33 0.68 -23.21
N SER A 221 -12.08 0.98 -23.59
CA SER A 221 -11.10 -0.04 -23.96
C SER A 221 -10.76 -0.95 -22.77
N VAL A 222 -10.66 -0.38 -21.57
CA VAL A 222 -10.40 -1.11 -20.33
C VAL A 222 -11.57 -2.04 -19.98
N CYS A 223 -12.80 -1.54 -20.01
CA CYS A 223 -14.00 -2.35 -19.73
C CYS A 223 -14.16 -3.49 -20.74
N ASN A 224 -13.95 -3.21 -22.04
CA ASN A 224 -13.99 -4.25 -23.07
C ASN A 224 -12.92 -5.32 -22.85
N SER A 225 -11.69 -4.91 -22.52
CA SER A 225 -10.61 -5.85 -22.19
C SER A 225 -10.97 -6.73 -20.99
N ILE A 226 -11.51 -6.13 -19.92
CA ILE A 226 -11.95 -6.85 -18.72
C ILE A 226 -13.03 -7.88 -19.09
N ILE A 227 -14.07 -7.46 -19.80
CA ILE A 227 -15.20 -8.32 -20.17
C ILE A 227 -14.76 -9.47 -21.07
N GLN A 228 -13.91 -9.19 -22.07
CA GLN A 228 -13.40 -10.23 -22.97
C GLN A 228 -12.56 -11.26 -22.22
N GLU A 229 -11.58 -10.81 -21.42
CA GLU A 229 -10.74 -11.71 -20.64
C GLU A 229 -11.56 -12.51 -19.61
N PHE A 230 -12.54 -11.87 -18.97
CA PHE A 230 -13.46 -12.52 -18.05
C PHE A 230 -14.32 -13.58 -18.73
N ASN A 231 -14.96 -13.26 -19.86
CA ASN A 231 -15.81 -14.20 -20.60
C ASN A 231 -15.02 -15.42 -21.15
N LEU A 232 -13.72 -15.26 -21.40
CA LEU A 232 -12.84 -16.38 -21.73
C LEU A 232 -12.48 -17.20 -20.50
N ALA A 233 -12.08 -16.54 -19.42
CA ALA A 233 -11.62 -17.20 -18.19
C ALA A 233 -12.75 -17.92 -17.45
N ILE A 234 -13.95 -17.33 -17.38
CA ILE A 234 -15.10 -17.87 -16.65
C ILE A 234 -15.48 -19.29 -17.11
N LYS A 235 -15.26 -19.62 -18.39
CA LYS A 235 -15.59 -20.94 -18.94
C LYS A 235 -14.89 -22.09 -18.19
N LYS A 236 -13.68 -21.88 -17.65
CA LYS A 236 -12.94 -22.90 -16.90
C LYS A 236 -13.54 -23.20 -15.52
N PHE A 237 -14.45 -22.36 -15.04
CA PHE A 237 -15.08 -22.46 -13.73
C PHE A 237 -16.42 -23.22 -13.76
N PHE A 238 -17.00 -23.42 -14.94
CA PHE A 238 -18.24 -24.16 -15.13
C PHE A 238 -18.01 -25.58 -15.66
N SER A 239 -18.98 -26.47 -15.42
CA SER A 239 -19.04 -27.78 -16.04
C SER A 239 -19.41 -27.65 -17.53
N GLU A 240 -19.02 -28.64 -18.35
CA GLU A 240 -19.42 -28.66 -19.77
C GLU A 240 -20.94 -28.69 -19.95
N GLU A 241 -21.65 -29.33 -19.03
CA GLU A 241 -23.12 -29.38 -19.01
C GLU A 241 -23.72 -27.99 -18.79
N ASP A 242 -23.28 -27.26 -17.77
CA ASP A 242 -23.81 -25.93 -17.47
C ASP A 242 -23.45 -24.91 -18.55
N LEU A 243 -22.26 -25.01 -19.17
CA LEU A 243 -21.88 -24.20 -20.33
C LEU A 243 -22.77 -24.46 -21.54
N THR A 244 -23.09 -25.74 -21.81
CA THR A 244 -23.97 -26.11 -22.92
C THR A 244 -25.41 -25.65 -22.69
N ASN A 245 -25.86 -25.72 -21.44
CA ASN A 245 -27.21 -25.30 -21.06
C ASN A 245 -27.37 -23.77 -20.99
N GLY A 246 -26.29 -23.04 -20.70
CA GLY A 246 -26.31 -21.59 -20.50
C GLY A 246 -26.88 -21.15 -19.14
N TYR A 247 -27.07 -22.09 -18.21
CA TYR A 247 -27.57 -21.83 -16.86
C TYR A 247 -27.06 -22.89 -15.87
N VAL A 248 -27.09 -22.54 -14.58
CA VAL A 248 -26.89 -23.48 -13.47
C VAL A 248 -28.21 -23.76 -12.76
N MET A 249 -28.36 -24.97 -12.23
CA MET A 249 -29.52 -25.38 -11.43
C MET A 249 -29.24 -25.15 -9.94
N VAL A 250 -29.94 -24.19 -9.32
CA VAL A 250 -29.71 -23.80 -7.92
C VAL A 250 -30.96 -24.03 -7.10
N LYS A 251 -30.78 -24.47 -5.85
CA LYS A 251 -31.88 -24.71 -4.92
C LYS A 251 -32.27 -23.41 -4.21
N ASN A 252 -33.50 -22.95 -4.42
CA ASN A 252 -34.01 -21.78 -3.72
C ASN A 252 -34.28 -22.06 -2.23
N ARG A 253 -34.65 -21.03 -1.45
CA ARG A 253 -34.94 -21.15 0.00
C ARG A 253 -36.09 -22.11 0.34
N LYS A 254 -36.99 -22.40 -0.61
CA LYS A 254 -38.10 -23.35 -0.46
C LYS A 254 -37.70 -24.78 -0.84
N GLY A 255 -36.45 -24.97 -1.24
CA GLY A 255 -35.91 -26.26 -1.64
C GLY A 255 -36.22 -26.68 -3.07
N ILE A 256 -36.75 -25.76 -3.89
CA ILE A 256 -37.09 -26.01 -5.30
C ILE A 256 -35.88 -25.67 -6.16
N MET A 257 -35.60 -26.50 -7.17
CA MET A 257 -34.54 -26.23 -8.14
C MET A 257 -35.02 -25.19 -9.16
N GLU A 258 -34.24 -24.13 -9.36
CA GLU A 258 -34.50 -23.05 -10.31
C GLU A 258 -33.28 -22.84 -11.22
N GLN A 259 -33.54 -22.43 -12.46
CA GLN A 259 -32.51 -22.07 -13.41
C GLN A 259 -32.00 -20.65 -13.09
N THR A 260 -30.68 -20.49 -13.00
CA THR A 260 -30.02 -19.20 -12.86
C THR A 260 -28.99 -19.04 -13.96
N ALA A 261 -28.91 -17.86 -14.58
CA ALA A 261 -27.91 -17.57 -15.60
C ALA A 261 -26.48 -17.84 -15.09
N LEU A 262 -25.56 -18.13 -16.01
CA LEU A 262 -24.14 -18.24 -15.67
C LEU A 262 -23.62 -16.90 -15.13
N THR A 263 -22.59 -16.98 -14.29
CA THR A 263 -21.95 -15.79 -13.71
C THR A 263 -21.36 -14.91 -14.79
N ALA A 264 -21.72 -13.63 -14.74
CA ALA A 264 -21.24 -12.56 -15.59
C ALA A 264 -20.54 -11.49 -14.74
N ILE A 265 -19.89 -10.52 -15.39
CA ILE A 265 -19.34 -9.35 -14.70
C ILE A 265 -20.08 -8.09 -15.12
N SER A 266 -20.56 -7.34 -14.12
CA SER A 266 -21.19 -6.03 -14.31
C SER A 266 -20.26 -4.93 -13.86
N ILE A 267 -20.02 -3.93 -14.71
CA ILE A 267 -19.12 -2.79 -14.41
C ILE A 267 -19.89 -1.47 -14.50
N ALA A 268 -20.03 -0.77 -13.38
CA ALA A 268 -20.57 0.58 -13.34
C ALA A 268 -19.42 1.60 -13.40
N VAL A 269 -19.46 2.52 -14.36
CA VAL A 269 -18.39 3.50 -14.60
C VAL A 269 -18.86 4.89 -14.22
N VAL A 270 -18.25 5.46 -13.19
CA VAL A 270 -18.49 6.85 -12.78
C VAL A 270 -17.33 7.72 -13.27
N THR A 271 -17.59 8.59 -14.24
CA THR A 271 -16.61 9.52 -14.82
C THR A 271 -16.99 10.97 -14.55
N ASN A 272 -15.99 11.82 -14.30
CA ASN A 272 -16.19 13.26 -14.12
C ASN A 272 -16.24 14.05 -15.43
N GLN A 273 -16.32 13.38 -16.57
CA GLN A 273 -16.27 14.01 -17.90
C GLN A 273 -17.42 15.01 -18.14
N ASP A 274 -18.65 14.70 -17.71
CA ASP A 274 -19.82 15.55 -17.91
C ASP A 274 -20.40 16.13 -16.60
N ARG A 275 -19.79 15.81 -15.45
CA ARG A 275 -20.26 16.23 -14.12
C ARG A 275 -19.12 16.23 -13.10
N ASN A 276 -19.17 17.17 -12.16
CA ASN A 276 -18.27 17.17 -10.99
C ASN A 276 -18.85 16.36 -9.82
N PHE A 277 -17.97 15.71 -9.06
CA PHE A 277 -18.29 15.01 -7.82
C PHE A 277 -17.58 15.67 -6.65
N SER A 278 -18.30 15.89 -5.56
CA SER A 278 -17.77 16.57 -4.36
C SER A 278 -17.44 15.61 -3.22
N SER A 279 -17.88 14.35 -3.31
CA SER A 279 -17.70 13.36 -2.25
C SER A 279 -17.68 11.92 -2.78
N ILE A 280 -17.20 11.00 -1.95
CA ILE A 280 -17.20 9.56 -2.26
C ILE A 280 -18.62 9.01 -2.25
N GLU A 281 -19.50 9.58 -1.42
CA GLU A 281 -20.91 9.21 -1.34
C GLU A 281 -21.61 9.44 -2.68
N GLU A 282 -21.38 10.58 -3.34
CA GLU A 282 -21.93 10.86 -4.67
C GLU A 282 -21.45 9.86 -5.73
N LEU A 283 -20.16 9.50 -5.72
CA LEU A 283 -19.62 8.47 -6.61
C LEU A 283 -20.31 7.11 -6.38
N SER A 284 -20.51 6.75 -5.11
CA SER A 284 -21.07 5.47 -4.72
C SER A 284 -22.56 5.37 -5.05
N GLU A 285 -23.32 6.45 -4.86
CA GLU A 285 -24.73 6.54 -5.24
C GLU A 285 -24.92 6.40 -6.75
N GLU A 286 -24.09 7.10 -7.54
CA GLU A 286 -24.14 7.01 -9.00
C GLU A 286 -23.77 5.60 -9.49
N ALA A 287 -22.73 5.00 -8.91
CA ALA A 287 -22.34 3.61 -9.20
C ALA A 287 -23.46 2.62 -8.86
N ALA A 288 -24.13 2.78 -7.73
CA ALA A 288 -25.24 1.92 -7.33
C ALA A 288 -26.42 1.99 -8.31
N ARG A 289 -26.74 3.21 -8.79
CA ARG A 289 -27.77 3.42 -9.82
C ARG A 289 -27.43 2.63 -11.09
N MET A 290 -26.20 2.77 -11.60
CA MET A 290 -25.75 2.08 -12.81
C MET A 290 -25.65 0.56 -12.63
N LYS A 291 -25.15 0.08 -11.48
CA LYS A 291 -25.14 -1.36 -11.15
C LYS A 291 -26.55 -1.95 -11.23
N GLY A 292 -27.57 -1.22 -10.74
CA GLY A 292 -28.96 -1.66 -10.85
C GLY A 292 -29.42 -1.90 -12.29
N ILE A 293 -28.91 -1.13 -13.24
CA ILE A 293 -29.21 -1.28 -14.68
C ILE A 293 -28.40 -2.43 -15.28
N CYS A 294 -27.08 -2.52 -14.99
CA CYS A 294 -26.24 -3.61 -15.49
C CYS A 294 -26.79 -5.00 -15.09
N LYS A 295 -27.32 -5.12 -13.87
CA LYS A 295 -27.91 -6.38 -13.35
C LYS A 295 -29.17 -6.85 -14.06
N LEU A 296 -29.73 -6.06 -14.99
CA LEU A 296 -30.80 -6.50 -15.87
C LEU A 296 -30.28 -7.35 -17.04
N SER A 297 -28.98 -7.25 -17.35
CA SER A 297 -28.31 -8.07 -18.34
C SER A 297 -28.02 -9.46 -17.78
N THR A 298 -28.14 -10.49 -18.62
CA THR A 298 -27.66 -11.84 -18.32
C THR A 298 -26.23 -12.08 -18.78
N GLU A 299 -25.65 -11.12 -19.51
CA GLU A 299 -24.29 -11.17 -20.03
C GLU A 299 -23.43 -10.08 -19.38
N SER A 300 -22.12 -10.29 -19.41
CA SER A 300 -21.14 -9.32 -18.92
C SER A 300 -21.26 -7.99 -19.67
N CYS A 301 -21.37 -6.90 -18.93
CA CYS A 301 -21.63 -5.58 -19.51
C CYS A 301 -21.01 -4.46 -18.66
N TYR A 302 -20.96 -3.26 -19.24
CA TYR A 302 -20.66 -2.06 -18.49
C TYR A 302 -21.63 -0.93 -18.84
N LEU A 303 -21.76 0.03 -17.94
CA LEU A 303 -22.54 1.25 -18.15
C LEU A 303 -21.83 2.42 -17.49
N SER A 304 -21.72 3.55 -18.19
CA SER A 304 -21.23 4.80 -17.61
C SER A 304 -22.33 5.83 -17.36
N ASN A 305 -22.05 6.80 -16.50
CA ASN A 305 -22.92 7.96 -16.26
C ASN A 305 -22.92 8.96 -17.42
N ASN A 306 -22.16 8.70 -18.49
CA ASN A 306 -22.21 9.43 -19.76
C ASN A 306 -23.04 8.70 -20.83
N ASP A 307 -23.34 7.41 -20.62
CA ASP A 307 -24.16 6.63 -21.55
C ASP A 307 -25.65 6.93 -21.33
N LYS A 308 -26.49 6.75 -22.37
CA LYS A 308 -27.94 7.01 -22.33
C LYS A 308 -28.72 5.93 -21.55
N ASP A 309 -28.25 5.55 -20.37
CA ASP A 309 -28.81 4.49 -19.51
C ASP A 309 -29.01 3.14 -20.25
N GLN A 310 -28.19 2.86 -21.27
CA GLN A 310 -28.20 1.60 -22.00
C GLN A 310 -26.88 0.87 -21.75
N PRO A 311 -26.90 -0.31 -21.08
CA PRO A 311 -25.68 -1.05 -20.82
C PRO A 311 -25.09 -1.55 -22.13
N ILE A 312 -23.78 -1.40 -22.26
CA ILE A 312 -23.05 -1.78 -23.47
C ILE A 312 -22.54 -3.21 -23.27
N ALA A 313 -23.07 -4.12 -24.09
CA ALA A 313 -22.55 -5.48 -24.20
C ALA A 313 -21.35 -5.50 -25.15
N CYS A 314 -20.38 -6.39 -24.89
CA CYS A 314 -19.14 -6.47 -25.69
C CYS A 314 -19.40 -6.69 -27.20
N CYS A 315 -20.54 -7.29 -27.56
CA CYS A 315 -20.94 -7.56 -28.94
C CYS A 315 -21.31 -6.30 -29.76
N GLU A 316 -21.58 -5.15 -29.14
CA GLU A 316 -22.11 -3.96 -29.85
C GLU A 316 -21.03 -3.10 -30.54
N TYR A 317 -19.73 -3.31 -30.23
CA TYR A 317 -18.63 -2.51 -30.79
C TYR A 317 -17.72 -3.24 -31.79
N GLY A 318 -18.14 -4.39 -32.33
CA GLY A 318 -17.45 -5.02 -33.47
C GLY A 318 -16.06 -5.60 -33.17
N VAL A 319 -15.77 -5.92 -31.90
CA VAL A 319 -14.50 -6.56 -31.51
C VAL A 319 -14.77 -8.02 -31.14
N GLY A 320 -14.84 -8.87 -32.18
CA GLY A 320 -14.73 -10.34 -32.16
C GLY A 320 -15.45 -11.12 -31.04
N CYS A 321 -16.65 -11.63 -31.34
CA CYS A 321 -17.29 -12.71 -30.58
C CYS A 321 -16.61 -14.07 -30.83
#